data_AF-A0A3D0ZL69-F1
#
_entry.id   AF-A0A3D0ZL69-F1
#
_cell.length_a   1.000
_cell.length_b   1.000
_cell.length_c   1.000
_cell.angle_alpha   90.00
_cell.angle_beta   90.00
_cell.angle_gamma   90.00
#
_symmetry.space_group_name_H-M   'P 1'
#
loop_
_entity.id
_entity.type
_entity.pdbx_description
1 polymer ?
#
loop_
_entity_poly.entity_id
_entity_poly.type
_entity_poly.pdbx_seq_one_letter_code
_entity_poly.pdbx_strand_id
1 'polypeptide(L)'
;VAAQGHVTAQSIQALYVVVKRANALVEGLALEIDISRARVEPAALEQLRACSQSHHLPVHIDPFQTDCRLSILAPGDALTTAGMVGLAA
;
A
#
# COMPACT_ATOMS: atom_id res chain seq x y z
N VAL A 1 9.25 -3.82 -1.73
CA VAL A 1 9.57 -3.91 -0.27
C VAL A 1 8.60 -4.91 0.35
N ALA A 2 9.06 -5.85 1.18
CA ALA A 2 8.19 -6.85 1.82
C ALA A 2 8.06 -6.57 3.33
N ALA A 3 6.82 -6.43 3.81
CA ALA A 3 6.53 -6.33 5.23
C ALA A 3 6.09 -7.70 5.75
N GLN A 4 6.76 -8.21 6.79
CA GLN A 4 6.41 -9.47 7.45
C GLN A 4 6.06 -9.17 8.91
N GLY A 5 4.94 -9.68 9.42
CA GLY A 5 4.48 -9.42 10.79
C GLY A 5 3.26 -8.50 10.87
N HIS A 6 3.22 -7.58 11.84
CA HIS A 6 2.09 -6.67 12.08
C HIS A 6 2.40 -5.29 11.49
N VAL A 7 1.58 -4.83 10.56
CA VAL A 7 1.71 -3.52 9.92
C VAL A 7 0.70 -2.57 10.56
N THR A 8 1.21 -1.62 11.35
CA THR A 8 0.42 -0.57 11.99
C THR A 8 0.53 0.74 11.22
N ALA A 9 -0.32 1.71 11.57
CA ALA A 9 -0.24 3.08 11.02
C ALA A 9 1.15 3.72 11.26
N GLN A 10 1.81 3.39 12.37
CA GLN A 10 3.13 3.91 12.68
C GLN A 10 4.23 3.27 11.79
N SER A 11 4.13 1.97 11.52
CA SER A 11 5.07 1.27 10.63
C SER A 11 5.01 1.80 9.20
N ILE A 12 3.81 2.11 8.69
CA ILE A 12 3.66 2.66 7.33
C ILE A 12 4.14 4.10 7.21
N GLN A 13 4.10 4.90 8.28
CA GLN A 13 4.70 6.24 8.28
C GLN A 13 6.21 6.19 8.02
N ALA A 14 6.92 5.28 8.69
CA ALA A 14 8.34 5.07 8.46
C ALA A 14 8.62 4.62 7.01
N LEU A 15 7.75 3.75 6.47
CA LEU A 15 7.82 3.32 5.08
C LEU A 15 7.67 4.50 4.11
N TYR A 16 6.69 5.38 4.30
CA TYR A 16 6.47 6.54 3.42
C TYR A 16 7.69 7.48 3.36
N VAL A 17 8.41 7.67 4.47
CA VAL A 17 9.66 8.47 4.49
C VAL A 17 10.74 7.84 3.61
N VAL A 18 10.87 6.51 3.65
CA VAL A 18 11.81 5.77 2.80
C VAL A 18 11.40 5.86 1.33
N VAL A 19 10.11 5.69 1.03
CA VAL A 19 9.56 5.81 -0.33
C VAL A 19 9.80 7.19 -0.91
N LYS A 20 9.54 8.25 -0.14
CA LYS A 20 9.82 9.64 -0.56
C LYS A 20 11.29 9.82 -0.95
N ARG A 21 12.20 9.33 -0.10
CA ARG A 21 13.64 9.43 -0.37
C ARG A 21 14.04 8.63 -1.61
N ALA A 22 13.50 7.42 -1.77
CA ALA A 22 13.79 6.59 -2.93
C ALA A 22 13.26 7.21 -4.23
N ASN A 23 12.06 7.81 -4.20
CA ASN A 23 11.48 8.53 -5.34
C ASN A 23 12.30 9.81 -5.67
N ALA A 24 12.75 10.56 -4.66
CA ALA A 24 13.62 11.71 -4.90
C ALA A 24 15.00 11.34 -5.49
N LEU A 25 15.44 10.09 -5.34
CA LEU A 25 16.69 9.58 -5.93
C LEU A 25 16.50 9.01 -7.34
N VAL A 26 15.29 8.54 -7.65
CA VAL A 26 14.96 7.89 -8.93
C VAL A 26 13.59 8.39 -9.38
N GLU A 27 13.57 9.27 -10.37
CA GLU A 27 12.33 9.78 -10.96
C GLU A 27 11.49 8.62 -11.52
N GLY A 28 10.20 8.59 -11.15
CA GLY A 28 9.26 7.60 -11.66
C GLY A 28 9.40 6.19 -11.05
N LEU A 29 10.04 6.07 -9.88
CA LEU A 29 10.14 4.79 -9.16
C LEU A 29 8.75 4.23 -8.83
N ALA A 30 8.41 3.09 -9.43
CA ALA A 30 7.23 2.31 -9.07
C ALA A 30 7.57 1.43 -7.87
N LEU A 31 6.91 1.67 -6.73
CA LEU A 31 7.18 0.95 -5.49
C LEU A 31 6.03 0.00 -5.17
N GLU A 32 6.35 -1.29 -5.17
CA GLU A 32 5.44 -2.34 -4.78
C GLU A 32 5.65 -2.74 -3.31
N ILE A 33 4.57 -2.68 -2.54
CA ILE A 33 4.53 -3.08 -1.15
C ILE A 33 3.81 -4.41 -1.07
N ASP A 34 4.58 -5.46 -0.78
CA ASP A 34 4.04 -6.77 -0.50
C ASP A 34 3.67 -6.88 0.98
N ILE A 35 2.36 -6.89 1.24
CA ILE A 35 1.75 -7.14 2.54
C ILE A 35 1.08 -8.52 2.61
N SER A 36 1.30 -9.39 1.60
CA SER A 36 0.68 -10.73 1.51
C SER A 36 0.95 -11.63 2.71
N ARG A 37 2.05 -11.39 3.41
CA ARG A 37 2.47 -12.14 4.61
C ARG A 37 2.38 -11.30 5.89
N ALA A 38 1.67 -10.17 5.85
CA ALA A 38 1.57 -9.24 6.95
C ALA A 38 0.11 -9.13 7.45
N ARG A 39 -0.06 -9.06 8.78
CA ARG A 39 -1.32 -8.64 9.40
C ARG A 39 -1.36 -7.13 9.41
N VAL A 40 -2.16 -6.53 8.52
CA VAL A 40 -2.28 -5.08 8.39
C VAL A 40 -3.51 -4.61 9.15
N GLU A 41 -3.35 -3.57 9.98
CA GLU A 41 -4.49 -2.94 10.64
C GLU A 41 -5.41 -2.25 9.63
N PRO A 42 -6.73 -2.21 9.87
CA PRO A 42 -7.68 -1.57 8.97
C PRO A 42 -7.31 -0.13 8.65
N ALA A 43 -6.92 0.65 9.67
CA ALA A 43 -6.49 2.04 9.52
C ALA A 43 -5.22 2.17 8.67
N ALA A 44 -4.28 1.23 8.78
CA ALA A 44 -3.07 1.22 7.97
C ALA A 44 -3.38 0.85 6.52
N LEU A 45 -4.28 -0.12 6.31
CA LEU A 45 -4.71 -0.52 4.97
C LEU A 45 -5.45 0.59 4.24
N GLU A 46 -6.33 1.33 4.93
CA GLU A 46 -7.01 2.51 4.38
C GLU A 46 -6.02 3.58 3.94
N GLN A 47 -5.01 3.90 4.76
CA GLN A 47 -3.97 4.86 4.40
C GLN A 47 -3.17 4.40 3.19
N LEU A 48 -2.77 3.12 3.14
CA LEU A 48 -2.08 2.56 1.99
C LEU A 48 -2.95 2.68 0.72
N ARG A 49 -4.23 2.28 0.79
CA ARG A 49 -5.16 2.38 -0.35
C ARG A 49 -5.36 3.82 -0.81
N ALA A 50 -5.51 4.77 0.10
CA ALA A 50 -5.64 6.18 -0.22
C ALA A 50 -4.40 6.70 -0.96
N CYS A 51 -3.19 6.34 -0.49
CA CYS A 51 -1.93 6.71 -1.16
C CYS A 51 -1.78 6.05 -2.53
N SER A 52 -2.25 4.79 -2.66
CA SER A 52 -2.21 4.07 -3.94
C SER A 52 -3.17 4.69 -4.96
N GLN A 53 -4.35 5.14 -4.54
CA GLN A 53 -5.32 5.80 -5.43
C GLN A 53 -4.93 7.22 -5.81
N SER A 54 -4.36 7.98 -4.85
CA SER A 54 -3.94 9.35 -5.09
C SER A 54 -2.61 9.43 -5.85
N HIS A 55 -1.84 8.34 -5.89
CA HIS A 55 -0.43 8.32 -6.30
C HIS A 55 0.42 9.38 -5.59
N HIS A 56 0.01 9.80 -4.40
CA HIS A 56 0.69 10.81 -3.60
C HIS A 56 0.87 10.32 -2.18
N LEU A 57 2.03 10.64 -1.60
CA LEU A 57 2.27 10.39 -0.19
C LEU A 57 1.46 11.34 0.69
N PRO A 58 1.21 10.99 1.97
CA PRO A 58 0.50 11.86 2.89
C PRO A 58 1.21 13.21 3.04
N VAL A 59 0.45 14.31 3.16
CA VAL A 59 1.00 15.69 3.17
C VAL A 59 2.04 15.93 4.27
N HIS A 60 1.91 15.23 5.41
CA HIS A 60 2.84 15.35 6.53
C HIS A 60 4.19 14.65 6.25
N ILE A 61 4.23 13.73 5.29
CA ILE A 61 5.47 13.07 4.82
C ILE A 61 6.03 13.81 3.61
N ASP A 62 5.15 14.11 2.65
CA ASP A 62 5.50 14.90 1.48
C ASP A 62 4.60 16.12 1.28
N PRO A 63 5.02 17.30 1.73
CA PRO A 63 4.25 18.52 1.53
C PRO A 63 4.17 18.94 0.06
N PHE A 64 5.07 18.45 -0.78
CA PHE A 64 5.08 18.72 -2.22
C PHE A 64 4.15 17.79 -3.01
N GLN A 65 3.60 16.75 -2.38
CA GLN A 65 2.77 15.73 -3.02
C GLN A 65 3.36 15.27 -4.36
N THR A 66 4.62 14.86 -4.34
CA THR A 66 5.33 14.39 -5.53
C THR A 66 4.66 13.11 -6.03
N ASP A 67 4.50 12.98 -7.35
CA ASP A 67 3.92 11.78 -7.96
C ASP A 67 4.73 10.54 -7.58
N CYS A 68 4.05 9.57 -6.99
CA CYS A 68 4.63 8.34 -6.46
C CYS A 68 3.71 7.18 -6.77
N ARG A 69 4.15 6.30 -7.68
CA ARG A 69 3.41 5.08 -8.00
C ARG A 69 3.63 4.05 -6.90
N LEU A 70 2.61 3.89 -6.04
CA LEU A 70 2.60 2.93 -4.95
C LEU A 70 1.54 1.86 -5.21
N SER A 71 1.99 0.61 -5.34
CA SER A 71 1.12 -0.55 -5.57
C SER A 71 1.17 -1.46 -4.36
N ILE A 72 0.00 -1.98 -3.96
CA ILE A 72 -0.13 -2.83 -2.78
C ILE A 72 -0.44 -4.25 -3.26
N LEU A 73 0.49 -5.16 -3.01
CA LEU A 73 0.22 -6.59 -3.10
C LEU A 73 -0.36 -7.05 -1.75
N ALA A 74 -1.68 -6.97 -1.66
CA ALA A 74 -2.41 -7.58 -0.56
C ALA A 74 -2.38 -9.11 -0.71
N PRO A 75 -2.44 -9.88 0.40
CA PRO A 75 -2.81 -11.28 0.27
C PRO A 75 -4.16 -11.23 -0.42
N GLY A 76 -4.23 -11.82 -1.61
CA GLY A 76 -5.44 -11.82 -2.40
C GLY A 76 -6.58 -12.14 -1.45
N ASP A 77 -7.63 -11.34 -1.51
CA ASP A 77 -8.92 -11.68 -0.94
C ASP A 77 -9.36 -12.96 -1.66
N ALA A 78 -8.80 -14.10 -1.25
CA ALA A 78 -9.18 -15.44 -1.69
C ALA A 78 -10.58 -15.79 -1.13
N LEU A 79 -11.36 -14.77 -0.75
CA LEU A 79 -12.74 -14.85 -0.33
C LEU A 79 -13.69 -14.05 -1.23
N THR A 80 -13.22 -13.34 -2.27
CA THR A 80 -14.12 -12.57 -3.17
C THR A 80 -13.95 -12.91 -4.65
N THR A 81 -13.59 -14.15 -4.96
CA THR A 81 -13.72 -14.70 -6.34
C THR A 81 -14.01 -16.21 -6.34
N ALA A 82 -14.61 -16.75 -5.27
CA ALA A 82 -15.08 -18.14 -5.21
C ALA A 82 -16.59 -18.25 -4.89
N GLY A 83 -17.31 -17.12 -4.76
CA GLY A 83 -18.71 -17.08 -4.32
C GLY A 83 -19.72 -16.56 -5.35
N MET A 84 -19.37 -16.45 -6.63
CA MET A 84 -20.31 -15.95 -7.65
C MET A 84 -20.32 -16.78 -8.95
N VAL A 85 -20.08 -18.09 -8.84
CA VAL A 85 -20.41 -19.05 -9.89
C VAL A 85 -21.11 -20.25 -9.25
N GLY A 86 -22.45 -20.22 -9.23
CA GLY A 86 -23.24 -21.41 -8.94
C GLY A 86 -24.44 -21.21 -8.02
N LEU A 87 -25.45 -20.46 -8.47
CA LEU A 87 -26.83 -20.84 -8.17
C LEU A 87 -27.77 -20.26 -9.25
N ALA A 88 -27.83 -20.96 -10.37
CA ALA A 88 -28.97 -20.94 -11.28
C ALA A 88 -29.24 -22.39 -11.67
N ALA A 89 -30.19 -23.01 -10.96
CA ALA A 89 -30.85 -24.25 -11.32
C ALA A 89 -32.34 -24.08 -11.04
#